data_AF-A0A3P7MPQ9-F1
#
_entry.id   AF-A0A3P7MPQ9-F1
#
_cell.length_a   1.000
_cell.length_b   1.000
_cell.length_c   1.000
_cell.angle_alpha   90.00
_cell.angle_beta   90.00
_cell.angle_gamma   90.00
#
_symmetry.space_group_name_H-M   'P 1'
#
loop_
_entity.id
_entity.type
_entity.pdbx_description
1 polymer ?
#
loop_
_entity_poly.entity_id
_entity_poly.type
_entity_poly.pdbx_seq_one_letter_code
_entity_poly.pdbx_strand_id
1 'polypeptide(L)' 'MTVARRSVDGQELLYHSIKYTNNIFVLSELKIHQASTVLTLSLKSRHVQAVANMNDMFQLILSN' A
#
# COMPACT_ATOMS: atom_id res chain seq x y z
N MET A 1 -4.77 -5.45 10.90
CA MET A 1 -4.23 -5.40 9.53
C MET A 1 -4.67 -6.68 8.83
N THR A 2 -5.63 -6.59 7.92
CA THR A 2 -5.96 -7.71 7.04
C THR A 2 -5.04 -7.61 5.84
N VAL A 3 -4.32 -8.68 5.55
CA VAL A 3 -3.39 -8.77 4.43
C VAL A 3 -3.84 -9.88 3.50
N ALA A 4 -3.95 -9.59 2.22
CA ALA A 4 -4.04 -10.61 1.19
C ALA A 4 -2.83 -10.49 0.27
N ARG A 5 -2.26 -11.63 -0.13
CA ARG A 5 -1.14 -11.71 -1.07
C ARG A 5 -1.59 -12.54 -2.26
N ARG A 6 -1.30 -12.05 -3.46
CA ARG A 6 -1.58 -12.75 -4.71
C ARG A 6 -0.36 -12.65 -5.62
N SER A 7 0.09 -13.78 -6.15
CA SER A 7 1.14 -13.81 -7.17
C SER A 7 0.48 -14.01 -8.54
N VAL A 8 0.78 -13.14 -9.51
CA VAL A 8 0.23 -13.16 -10.87
C VAL A 8 1.35 -12.81 -11.84
N ASP A 9 1.60 -13.65 -12.85
CA ASP A 9 2.53 -13.38 -13.96
C ASP A 9 3.91 -12.83 -13.53
N GLY A 10 4.53 -13.42 -12.51
CA GLY A 10 5.85 -13.01 -11.99
C GLY A 10 5.83 -11.74 -11.13
N GLN A 11 4.65 -11.28 -10.74
CA GLN A 11 4.43 -10.09 -9.92
C GLN A 11 3.72 -10.48 -8.62
N GLU A 12 4.03 -9.76 -7.56
CA GLU A 12 3.35 -9.90 -6.29
C GLU A 12 2.46 -8.70 -6.03
N LEU A 13 1.21 -8.98 -5.67
CA LEU A 13 0.23 -8.00 -5.26
C LEU A 13 -0.06 -8.21 -3.79
N LEU A 14 0.22 -7.19 -2.99
CA LEU A 14 -0.03 -7.16 -1.56
C LEU A 14 -1.14 -6.16 -1.27
N TYR A 15 -2.24 -6.66 -0.70
CA TYR A 15 -3.39 -5.87 -0.31
C TYR A 15 -3.38 -5.66 1.19
N HIS A 16 -3.49 -4.41 1.64
CA HIS A 16 -3.57 -4.08 3.06
C HIS A 16 -4.78 -3.21 3.36
N SER A 17 -5.35 -3.41 4.54
CA SER A 17 -6.32 -2.49 5.15
C SER A 17 -5.74 -1.93 6.45
N ILE A 18 -5.58 -0.61 6.48
CA ILE A 18 -4.97 0.14 7.57
C ILE A 18 -6.05 1.02 8.18
N LYS A 19 -6.18 0.95 9.51
CA LYS A 19 -7.14 1.74 10.29
C LYS A 19 -6.38 2.71 11.19
N TYR A 20 -6.64 4.00 11.04
CA TYR A 20 -6.16 5.03 11.94
C TYR A 20 -6.92 5.01 13.28
N THR A 21 -6.33 5.59 14.32
CA THR A 21 -6.94 5.69 15.66
C THR A 21 -8.27 6.45 15.65
N ASN A 22 -8.45 7.37 14.70
CA ASN A 22 -9.69 8.13 14.47
C ASN A 22 -10.72 7.40 13.57
N ASN A 23 -10.58 6.08 13.40
CA ASN A 23 -11.46 5.23 12.57
C ASN A 23 -11.44 5.52 11.06
N ILE A 24 -10.49 6.30 10.54
CA ILE A 24 -10.26 6.42 9.10
C ILE A 24 -9.62 5.13 8.57
N PHE A 25 -10.07 4.67 7.40
CA PHE A 25 -9.49 3.52 6.72
C PHE A 25 -8.76 3.93 5.45
N VAL A 26 -7.61 3.31 5.22
CA VAL A 26 -6.88 3.37 3.95
C VAL A 26 -6.64 1.95 3.47
N LEU A 27 -7.04 1.69 2.23
CA LEU A 27 -6.72 0.47 1.52
C LEU A 27 -5.47 0.72 0.68
N SER A 28 -4.55 -0.22 0.65
CA SER A 28 -3.37 -0.17 -0.21
C SER A 28 -3.26 -1.43 -1.05
N GLU A 29 -2.87 -1.28 -2.31
CA GLU A 29 -2.35 -2.35 -3.16
C GLU A 29 -0.88 -2.01 -3.49
N LEU A 30 0.04 -2.86 -3.05
CA LEU A 30 1.45 -2.75 -3.39
C LEU A 30 1.79 -3.82 -4.42
N LYS A 31 2.25 -3.37 -5.57
CA LYS A 31 2.64 -4.19 -6.70
C LYS A 31 4.16 -4.25 -6.81
N ILE A 32 4.70 -5.46 -6.75
CA ILE A 32 6.12 -5.76 -6.76
C ILE A 32 6.42 -6.59 -8.00
N HIS A 33 7.33 -6.11 -8.84
CA HIS A 33 7.74 -6.83 -10.06
C HIS A 33 9.06 -7.55 -9.80
N GLN A 34 9.12 -8.88 -9.90
CA GLN A 34 10.35 -9.61 -9.54
C GLN A 34 11.56 -9.23 -10.41
N ALA A 35 11.34 -8.74 -11.63
CA ALA A 35 12.41 -8.31 -12.53
C ALA A 35 12.75 -6.79 -12.45
N SER A 36 12.08 -6.02 -11.57
CA SER A 36 12.30 -4.58 -11.45
C SER A 36 12.26 -4.13 -9.98
N THR A 37 13.15 -3.22 -9.60
CA THR A 37 13.14 -2.61 -8.27
C THR A 37 12.01 -1.58 -8.08
N VAL A 38 11.26 -1.28 -9.15
CA VAL A 38 10.15 -0.34 -9.11
C VAL A 38 8.94 -0.97 -8.41
N LEU A 39 8.56 -0.38 -7.29
CA LEU A 39 7.33 -0.69 -6.57
C LEU A 39 6.23 0.27 -7.01
N THR A 40 5.03 -0.24 -7.29
CA THR A 40 3.85 0.60 -7.54
C THR A 40 2.91 0.51 -6.36
N LEU A 41 2.61 1.64 -5.74
CA LEU A 41 1.70 1.75 -4.60
C LEU A 41 0.40 2.45 -5.04
N SER A 42 -0.72 1.74 -4.90
CA SER A 42 -2.07 2.28 -5.10
C SER A 42 -2.75 2.44 -3.76
N LEU A 43 -3.30 3.62 -3.48
CA LEU A 43 -3.97 3.93 -2.22
C LEU A 43 -5.41 4.37 -2.45
N LYS A 44 -6.32 3.93 -1.57
CA LYS A 44 -7.73 4.32 -1.62
C LYS A 44 -8.25 4.62 -0.23
N SER A 45 -8.88 5.79 -0.08
CA SER A 45 -9.61 6.17 1.13
C SER A 45 -10.77 7.10 0.78
N ARG A 46 -11.68 7.28 1.74
CA ARG A 46 -12.70 8.34 1.69
C ARG A 46 -12.10 9.72 1.99
N HIS A 47 -10.92 9.78 2.60
CA HIS A 47 -10.27 11.01 3.03
C HIS A 47 -8.96 11.23 2.28
N VAL A 48 -8.88 12.30 1.48
CA VAL A 48 -7.73 12.58 0.60
C VAL A 48 -6.45 12.84 1.41
N GLN A 49 -6.54 13.55 2.53
CA GLN A 49 -5.39 13.78 3.42
C GLN A 49 -4.79 12.47 3.94
N ALA A 50 -5.63 11.49 4.28
CA ALA A 50 -5.14 10.19 4.74
C ALA A 50 -4.39 9.45 3.63
N VAL A 51 -4.76 9.62 2.36
CA VAL A 51 -4.02 9.06 1.22
C VAL A 51 -2.64 9.70 1.10
N ALA A 52 -2.56 11.03 1.15
CA ALA A 52 -1.29 11.76 1.07
C ALA A 52 -0.35 11.35 2.21
N ASN A 53 -0.82 11.38 3.45
CA ASN A 53 -0.01 10.98 4.59
C ASN A 53 0.42 9.51 4.50
N MET A 54 -0.46 8.62 4.06
CA MET A 54 -0.10 7.20 3.91
C MET A 54 0.98 7.00 2.84
N ASN A 55 0.91 7.73 1.72
CA ASN A 55 1.95 7.69 0.70
C ASN A 55 3.31 8.07 1.27
N ASP A 56 3.40 9.19 2.01
CA ASP A 56 4.64 9.65 2.62
C ASP A 56 5.19 8.63 3.63
N MET A 57 4.31 7.99 4.41
CA MET A 57 4.71 6.94 5.35
C MET A 57 5.23 5.69 4.65
N PHE A 58 4.59 5.25 3.56
CA PHE A 58 5.11 4.11 2.79
C PHE A 58 6.48 4.44 2.18
N GLN A 59 6.67 5.65 1.66
CA GLN A 59 7.98 6.07 1.15
C GLN A 59 9.03 6.05 2.26
N LEU A 60 8.75 6.65 3.41
CA LEU A 60 9.67 6.69 4.55
C LEU A 60 10.05 5.30 5.06
N ILE A 61 9.09 4.37 5.15
CA ILE A 61 9.31 3.01 5.65
C ILE A 61 10.09 2.18 4.62
N LEU A 62 9.80 2.31 3.34
CA LEU A 62 10.46 1.52 2.28
C LEU A 62 11.82 2.09 1.86
N SER A 63 12.11 3.35 2.21
CA SER A 63 13.41 3.98 1.96
C SER A 63 14.43 3.78 3.09
N ASN A 64 14.03 3.17 4.22
CA ASN A 64 14.92 2.74 5.29
C ASN A 64 15.32 1.26 5.12
#